data_AF-A0A158DVG1-F1
#
_entry.id   AF-A0A158DVG1-F1
#
_cell.length_a   1.000
_cell.length_b   1.000
_cell.length_c   1.000
_cell.angle_alpha   90.00
_cell.angle_beta   90.00
_cell.angle_gamma   90.00
#
_symmetry.space_group_name_H-M   'P 1'
#
loop_
_entity.id
_entity.type
_entity.pdbx_description
1 polymer ?
#
loop_
_entity_poly.entity_id
_entity_poly.type
_entity_poly.pdbx_seq_one_letter_code
_entity_poly.pdbx_strand_id
1 'polypeptide(L)' 'MPLPSFLPVSYHELRVLWCRYRARDPDVQRLVLEVQRFRGVVDEAYELQQVIEKCWREGGHGQLVALEKLRLLLNNERTR' A
#
# COMPACT_ATOMS: atom_id res chain seq x y z
N MET A 1 7.74 -5.59 -29.89
CA MET A 1 6.77 -4.60 -29.36
C MET A 1 7.24 -4.15 -28.00
N PRO A 2 7.23 -2.84 -27.67
CA PRO A 2 7.53 -2.37 -26.32
C PRO A 2 6.41 -2.75 -25.34
N LEU A 3 6.74 -2.91 -24.05
CA LEU A 3 5.75 -3.12 -23.00
C LEU A 3 4.88 -1.87 -22.85
N PRO A 4 3.55 -2.00 -22.70
CA PRO A 4 2.68 -0.85 -22.48
C PRO A 4 3.07 -0.12 -21.18
N SER A 5 2.99 1.20 -21.20
CA SER A 5 3.26 2.02 -20.03
C SER A 5 2.20 1.74 -18.95
N PHE A 6 2.66 1.34 -17.77
CA PHE A 6 1.78 1.26 -16.61
C PHE A 6 1.41 2.67 -16.16
N LEU A 7 0.12 2.99 -16.21
CA LEU A 7 -0.45 4.23 -15.70
C LEU A 7 -1.17 3.91 -14.38
N PRO A 8 -0.65 4.39 -13.23
CA PRO A 8 -1.31 4.16 -11.95
C PRO A 8 -2.67 4.86 -11.93
N VAL A 9 -3.70 4.15 -11.49
CA VAL A 9 -5.06 4.68 -11.43
C VAL A 9 -5.13 5.84 -10.44
N SER A 10 -5.64 6.99 -10.80
CA SER A 10 -5.81 8.10 -9.86
C SER A 10 -6.93 7.83 -8.84
N TYR A 11 -6.92 8.56 -7.72
CA TYR A 11 -8.04 8.51 -6.76
C TYR A 11 -9.37 8.94 -7.40
N HIS A 12 -9.33 9.87 -8.36
CA HIS A 12 -10.52 10.29 -9.10
C HIS A 12 -11.08 9.13 -9.93
N GLU A 13 -10.23 8.42 -10.68
CA GLU A 13 -10.63 7.26 -11.47
C GLU A 13 -11.16 6.12 -10.59
N LEU A 14 -10.54 5.84 -9.45
CA LEU A 14 -11.06 4.86 -8.48
C LEU A 14 -12.46 5.24 -7.96
N ARG A 15 -12.70 6.53 -7.67
CA ARG A 15 -14.04 7.01 -7.27
C ARG A 15 -15.06 6.87 -8.41
N VAL A 16 -14.67 7.17 -9.64
CA VAL A 16 -15.53 6.99 -10.81
C VAL A 16 -15.88 5.51 -11.00
N LEU A 17 -14.90 4.61 -10.90
CA LEU A 17 -15.10 3.16 -10.97
C LEU A 17 -16.03 2.68 -9.85
N TRP A 18 -15.79 3.12 -8.61
CA TRP A 18 -16.65 2.80 -7.46
C TRP A 18 -18.10 3.19 -7.72
N CYS A 19 -18.36 4.44 -8.13
CA CYS A 19 -19.71 4.92 -8.39
C CYS A 19 -20.37 4.21 -9.58
N ARG A 20 -19.61 3.95 -10.65
CA ARG A 20 -20.13 3.34 -11.88
C ARG A 20 -20.53 1.88 -11.69
N TYR A 21 -19.76 1.12 -10.90
CA TYR A 21 -19.95 -0.33 -10.75
C TYR A 21 -20.60 -0.73 -9.42
N ARG A 22 -20.94 0.25 -8.56
CA ARG A 22 -21.41 0.02 -7.17
C ARG A 22 -22.53 -1.00 -6.99
N ALA A 23 -23.43 -1.11 -7.97
CA ALA A 23 -24.60 -2.00 -7.92
C ALA A 23 -24.59 -3.06 -9.02
N ARG A 24 -23.54 -3.09 -9.85
CA ARG A 24 -23.47 -3.95 -11.04
C ARG A 24 -22.42 -5.04 -10.93
N ASP A 25 -21.33 -4.78 -10.22
CA ASP A 25 -20.21 -5.71 -10.17
C ASP A 25 -19.50 -5.67 -8.80
N PRO A 26 -19.72 -6.68 -7.94
CA PRO A 26 -19.08 -6.76 -6.63
C PRO A 26 -17.57 -7.02 -6.73
N ASP A 27 -17.08 -7.61 -7.82
CA ASP A 27 -15.65 -7.91 -7.98
C ASP A 27 -14.87 -6.63 -8.28
N VAL A 28 -15.43 -5.73 -9.10
CA VAL A 28 -14.84 -4.39 -9.33
C VAL A 28 -14.80 -3.59 -8.04
N GLN A 29 -15.81 -3.68 -7.18
CA GLN A 29 -15.79 -3.02 -5.87
C GLN A 29 -14.68 -3.57 -4.98
N ARG A 30 -14.55 -4.90 -4.91
CA ARG A 30 -13.49 -5.54 -4.15
C ARG A 30 -12.11 -5.10 -4.66
N LEU A 31 -11.92 -5.03 -5.97
CA LEU A 31 -10.67 -4.57 -6.58
C LEU A 31 -10.36 -3.09 -6.22
N VAL A 32 -11.35 -2.21 -6.27
CA VAL A 32 -11.15 -0.79 -5.90
C VAL A 32 -10.76 -0.66 -4.43
N LEU A 33 -11.39 -1.42 -3.55
CA LEU A 33 -11.05 -1.44 -2.12
C LEU A 33 -9.66 -2.03 -1.87
N GLU A 34 -9.31 -3.11 -2.56
CA GLU A 34 -7.97 -3.70 -2.54
C GLU A 34 -6.90 -2.68 -2.95
N VAL A 35 -7.10 -1.95 -4.04
CA VAL A 35 -6.16 -0.90 -4.48
C VAL A 35 -6.02 0.19 -3.43
N GLN A 36 -7.13 0.64 -2.83
CA GLN A 36 -7.09 1.67 -1.79
C GLN A 36 -6.38 1.18 -0.52
N ARG A 37 -6.62 -0.08 -0.13
CA ARG A 37 -5.93 -0.73 0.99
C ARG A 37 -4.42 -0.81 0.74
N PHE A 38 -4.01 -1.30 -0.44
CA PHE A 38 -2.59 -1.43 -0.79
C PHE A 38 -1.86 -0.09 -0.76
N ARG A 39 -2.50 1.01 -1.18
CA ARG A 39 -1.90 2.35 -1.04
C ARG A 39 -1.61 2.70 0.40
N GLY A 40 -2.55 2.45 1.31
CA GLY A 40 -2.34 2.68 2.74
C GLY A 40 -1.19 1.85 3.31
N VAL A 41 -1.06 0.58 2.88
CA VAL A 41 0.05 -0.29 3.31
C VAL A 41 1.40 0.24 2.80
N VAL A 42 1.47 0.72 1.57
CA VAL A 42 2.70 1.33 1.01
C VAL A 42 3.06 2.61 1.76
N ASP A 43 2.07 3.45 2.07
CA ASP A 43 2.28 4.66 2.84
C ASP A 43 2.81 4.34 4.25
N GLU A 44 2.22 3.34 4.94
CA GLU A 44 2.68 2.90 6.26
C GLU A 44 4.10 2.29 6.22
N ALA A 45 4.41 1.51 5.18
CA ALA A 45 5.75 0.98 4.96
C ALA A 45 6.78 2.11 4.76
N TYR A 46 6.40 3.18 4.06
CA TYR A 46 7.25 4.34 3.85
C TYR A 46 7.48 5.13 5.15
N GLU A 47 6.47 5.30 5.99
CA GLU A 47 6.62 5.91 7.32
C GLU A 47 7.58 5.10 8.20
N LEU A 48 7.43 3.77 8.24
CA LEU A 48 8.33 2.89 8.99
C LEU A 48 9.77 2.96 8.47
N GLN A 49 9.96 3.03 7.16
CA GLN A 49 11.28 3.22 6.56
C GLN A 49 11.94 4.52 7.07
N GLN A 50 11.22 5.63 7.10
CA GLN A 50 11.76 6.91 7.60
C GLN A 50 12.14 6.82 9.08
N VAL A 51 11.35 6.13 9.91
CA VAL A 51 11.68 5.90 11.32
C VAL A 51 12.95 5.08 11.46
N ILE A 52 13.09 3.99 10.69
CA ILE A 52 14.30 3.16 10.67
C ILE A 52 15.53 3.99 10.29
N GLU A 53 15.41 4.81 9.25
CA GLU A 53 16.49 5.66 8.75
C GLU A 53 16.90 6.72 9.80
N LYS A 54 15.92 7.37 10.43
CA LYS A 54 16.16 8.33 11.52
C LYS A 54 16.87 7.67 12.71
N CYS A 55 16.36 6.54 13.19
CA CYS A 55 16.96 5.81 14.31
C CYS A 55 18.38 5.30 14.01
N TRP A 56 18.65 4.89 12.76
CA TRP A 56 20.00 4.52 12.33
C TRP A 56 20.98 5.70 12.41
N ARG A 57 20.54 6.88 11.94
CA ARG A 57 21.35 8.10 11.98
C ARG A 57 21.58 8.59 13.41
N GLU A 58 20.63 8.38 14.31
CA GLU A 58 20.67 8.84 15.70
C GLU A 58 21.30 7.81 16.67
N GLY A 59 21.70 6.63 16.20
CA GLY A 59 22.54 5.68 16.94
C GLY A 59 21.88 4.94 18.12
N GLY A 60 20.56 4.70 18.08
CA GLY A 60 19.81 4.12 19.20
C GLY A 60 18.98 2.87 18.87
N HIS A 61 18.87 1.96 19.85
CA HIS A 61 18.18 0.64 19.80
C HIS A 61 16.67 0.65 19.42
N GLY A 62 16.07 1.80 19.05
CA GLY A 62 14.67 1.92 18.61
C GLY A 62 14.34 1.22 17.28
N GLN A 63 15.36 0.72 16.59
CA GLN A 63 15.26 0.14 15.25
C GLN A 63 14.55 -1.22 15.18
N LEU A 64 14.64 -2.04 16.24
CA LEU A 64 14.09 -3.40 16.26
C LEU A 64 12.57 -3.44 16.15
N VAL A 65 11.87 -2.49 16.78
CA VAL A 65 10.40 -2.45 16.77
C VAL A 65 9.85 -2.03 15.41
N ALA A 66 10.47 -1.03 14.75
CA ALA A 66 10.03 -0.60 13.42
C ALA A 66 10.30 -1.67 12.36
N LEU A 67 11.43 -2.38 12.44
CA LEU A 67 11.74 -3.52 11.58
C LEU A 67 10.75 -4.68 11.77
N GLU A 68 10.37 -4.99 13.02
CA GLU A 68 9.38 -6.03 13.29
C GLU A 68 7.99 -5.64 12.77
N LYS A 69 7.58 -4.38 12.92
CA LYS A 69 6.32 -3.88 12.34
C LYS A 69 6.32 -3.97 10.81
N LEU A 70 7.41 -3.55 10.15
CA LEU A 70 7.55 -3.65 8.71
C LEU A 70 7.49 -5.11 8.25
N ARG A 71 8.16 -6.01 8.98
CA ARG A 71 8.11 -7.45 8.72
C ARG A 71 6.68 -8.00 8.82
N LEU A 72 5.91 -7.62 9.84
CA LEU A 72 4.51 -8.03 9.99
C LEU A 72 3.63 -7.54 8.84
N LEU A 73 3.78 -6.26 8.43
CA LEU A 73 3.06 -5.72 7.28
C LEU A 73 3.36 -6.48 5.99
N LEU A 74 4.64 -6.71 5.70
CA LEU A 74 5.06 -7.46 4.51
C LEU A 74 4.59 -8.93 4.55
N ASN A 75 4.60 -9.56 5.72
CA ASN A 75 4.13 -10.94 5.85
C ASN A 75 2.60 -11.05 5.68
N ASN A 76 1.85 -10.05 6.16
CA ASN A 76 0.40 -9.99 5.99
C ASN A 76 0.01 -9.79 4.51
N GLU A 77 0.77 -9.00 3.74
CA GLU A 77 0.54 -8.90 2.28
C GLU A 77 0.98 -10.16 1.53
N ARG A 78 1.99 -10.88 2.02
CA ARG A 78 2.49 -12.10 1.35
C ARG A 78 1.62 -13.34 1.55
N THR A 79 0.90 -13.42 2.67
CA THR A 79 0.08 -14.59 3.04
C THR A 79 -1.39 -14.47 2.62
N ARG A 80 -1.75 -13.38 1.94
CA ARG A 80 -3.09 -13.12 1.40
C ARG A 80 -3.10 -13.22 -0.12
#